data_AF-A0A954BGW8-F1
#
_entry.id   AF-A0A954BGW8-F1
#
_cell.length_a   1.000
_cell.length_b   1.000
_cell.length_c   1.000
_cell.angle_alpha   90.00
_cell.angle_beta   90.00
_cell.angle_gamma   90.00
#
_symmetry.space_group_name_H-M   'P 1'
#
loop_
_entity.id
_entity.type
_entity.pdbx_description
1 polymer ?
#
loop_
_entity_poly.entity_id
_entity_poly.type
_entity_poly.pdbx_seq_one_letter_code
_entity_poly.pdbx_strand_id
1 'polypeptide(L)' 'DEAIEEIWTLMQAALEHGEGTVPVHIFPFPMTAANLQRHAGDPNAPFWRSLAPAWQAFEDTGHIPQVRVADGAYQLAGVQ' A
#
# COMPACT_ATOMS: atom_id res chain seq x y z
N ASP A 1 -12.69 -12.27 -12.67
CA ASP A 1 -11.69 -12.24 -11.61
C ASP A 1 -12.38 -11.68 -10.38
N GLU A 2 -12.80 -12.55 -9.48
CA GLU A 2 -13.78 -12.27 -8.42
C GLU A 2 -13.29 -11.18 -7.44
N ALA A 3 -11.99 -11.15 -7.17
CA ALA A 3 -11.37 -10.16 -6.28
C ALA A 3 -11.41 -8.73 -6.86
N ILE A 4 -11.27 -8.59 -8.19
CA ILE A 4 -11.36 -7.28 -8.85
C ILE A 4 -12.80 -6.78 -8.89
N GLU A 5 -13.78 -7.68 -8.99
CA GLU A 5 -15.20 -7.33 -8.97
C GLU A 5 -15.64 -6.77 -7.61
N GLU A 6 -15.12 -7.33 -6.51
CA GLU A 6 -15.35 -6.80 -5.16
C GLU A 6 -14.78 -5.39 -5.00
N ILE A 7 -13.54 -5.16 -5.42
CA ILE A 7 -12.91 -3.83 -5.40
C ILE A 7 -13.73 -2.85 -6.24
N TRP A 8 -14.19 -3.25 -7.42
CA TRP A 8 -14.99 -2.38 -8.28
C TRP A 8 -16.32 -2.02 -7.64
N THR A 9 -17.01 -2.97 -7.02
CA THR A 9 -18.26 -2.75 -6.28
C THR A 9 -18.08 -1.75 -5.14
N LEU A 10 -17.01 -1.90 -4.35
CA LEU A 10 -16.67 -0.96 -3.27
C LEU A 10 -16.36 0.44 -3.79
N MET A 11 -15.63 0.54 -4.92
CA MET A 11 -15.33 1.81 -5.56
C MET A 11 -16.60 2.50 -6.10
N GLN A 12 -17.53 1.76 -6.72
CA GLN A 12 -18.80 2.31 -7.18
C GLN A 12 -19.61 2.87 -6.01
N ALA A 13 -19.75 2.10 -4.92
CA ALA A 13 -20.45 2.56 -3.73
C ALA A 13 -19.81 3.83 -3.14
N ALA A 14 -18.48 3.90 -3.03
CA ALA A 14 -17.79 5.09 -2.57
C ALA A 14 -18.10 6.33 -3.44
N LEU A 15 -18.06 6.16 -4.77
CA LEU A 15 -18.38 7.23 -5.72
C LEU A 15 -19.85 7.68 -5.64
N GLU A 16 -20.79 6.74 -5.56
CA GLU A 16 -22.23 7.04 -5.41
C GLU A 16 -22.54 7.79 -4.12
N HIS A 17 -21.75 7.56 -3.08
CA HIS A 17 -21.86 8.24 -1.78
C HIS A 17 -21.07 9.56 -1.69
N GLY A 18 -20.42 9.99 -2.77
CA GLY A 18 -19.74 11.29 -2.86
C GLY A 18 -18.28 11.30 -2.40
N GLU A 19 -17.66 10.14 -2.16
CA GLU A 19 -16.23 10.04 -1.88
C GLU A 19 -15.43 10.30 -3.16
N GLY A 20 -14.86 11.49 -3.29
CA GLY A 20 -14.12 11.90 -4.49
C GLY A 20 -12.74 11.23 -4.66
N THR A 21 -12.25 10.49 -3.66
CA THR A 21 -10.96 9.80 -3.70
C THR A 21 -10.95 8.61 -2.74
N VAL A 22 -10.48 7.46 -3.21
CA VAL A 22 -10.31 6.25 -2.39
C VAL A 22 -8.81 5.92 -2.34
N PRO A 23 -8.15 5.95 -1.16
CA PRO A 23 -6.75 5.56 -1.05
C PRO A 23 -6.61 4.05 -1.24
N VAL A 24 -5.79 3.63 -2.20
CA VAL A 24 -5.50 2.22 -2.48
C VAL A 24 -4.01 1.97 -2.28
N HIS A 25 -3.69 0.98 -1.43
CA HIS A 25 -2.32 0.56 -1.13
C HIS A 25 -2.15 -0.87 -1.63
N ILE A 26 -1.16 -1.11 -2.49
CA ILE A 26 -0.89 -2.42 -3.08
C ILE A 26 0.53 -2.84 -2.71
N PHE A 27 0.66 -4.03 -2.14
CA PHE A 27 1.93 -4.62 -1.75
C PHE A 27 2.16 -5.91 -2.56
N PRO A 28 3.35 -6.13 -3.14
CA PRO A 28 3.62 -7.31 -3.96
C PRO A 28 3.62 -8.63 -3.15
N PHE A 29 3.83 -8.53 -1.83
CA PHE A 29 3.81 -9.62 -0.86
C PHE A 29 3.71 -9.01 0.55
N PRO A 30 3.46 -9.80 1.62
CA PRO A 30 3.59 -9.29 2.99
C PRO A 30 5.01 -8.76 3.23
N MET A 31 5.18 -7.50 3.61
CA MET A 31 6.48 -6.81 3.69
C MET A 31 7.36 -7.24 4.88
N THR A 32 7.36 -8.54 5.21
CA THR A 32 8.23 -9.13 6.24
C THR A 32 9.69 -9.12 5.81
N ALA A 33 10.61 -9.12 6.79
CA ALA A 33 12.05 -9.18 6.53
C ALA A 33 12.45 -10.40 5.69
N ALA A 34 11.81 -11.56 5.92
CA ALA A 34 12.06 -12.78 5.17
C ALA A 34 11.71 -12.64 3.69
N ASN A 35 10.56 -12.03 3.37
CA ASN A 35 10.14 -11.81 2.00
C ASN A 35 11.01 -10.76 1.30
N LEU A 36 11.32 -9.65 1.97
CA LEU A 36 12.23 -8.64 1.42
C LEU A 36 13.61 -9.22 1.13
N GLN A 37 14.13 -10.10 1.99
CA GLN A 37 15.40 -10.78 1.77
C GLN A 37 15.33 -11.77 0.61
N ARG A 38 14.24 -12.54 0.51
CA ARG A 38 13.98 -13.47 -0.60
C ARG A 38 13.98 -12.76 -1.95
N HIS A 39 13.48 -11.52 -1.97
CA HIS A 39 13.35 -10.70 -3.17
C HIS A 39 14.48 -9.66 -3.33
N ALA A 40 15.56 -9.74 -2.54
CA ALA A 40 16.59 -8.70 -2.51
C ALA A 40 17.36 -8.48 -3.83
N GLY A 41 17.35 -9.48 -4.73
CA GLY A 41 17.97 -9.41 -6.05
C GLY A 41 17.10 -8.83 -7.16
N ASP A 42 15.83 -8.50 -6.87
CA ASP A 42 14.92 -7.89 -7.85
C ASP A 42 15.29 -6.41 -8.08
N PRO A 43 15.23 -5.89 -9.32
CA PRO A 43 15.44 -4.47 -9.59
C PRO A 43 14.50 -3.54 -8.80
N ASN A 44 13.32 -4.02 -8.42
CA ASN A 44 12.33 -3.28 -7.63
C ASN A 44 12.55 -3.40 -6.11
N ALA A 45 13.52 -4.22 -5.66
CA ALA A 45 13.78 -4.41 -4.24
C ALA A 45 14.03 -3.10 -3.46
N PRO A 46 14.73 -2.08 -4.01
CA PRO A 46 14.85 -0.77 -3.34
C PRO A 46 13.49 -0.11 -3.10
N PHE A 47 12.60 -0.14 -4.10
CA PHE A 47 11.25 0.41 -4.00
C PHE A 47 10.40 -0.40 -3.01
N TRP A 48 10.40 -1.73 -3.09
CA TRP A 48 9.63 -2.57 -2.17
C TRP A 48 10.05 -2.39 -0.72
N ARG A 49 11.34 -2.18 -0.45
CA ARG A 49 11.81 -1.81 0.90
C ARG A 49 11.19 -0.51 1.41
N SER A 50 10.94 0.46 0.53
CA SER A 50 10.26 1.70 0.92
C SER A 50 8.78 1.52 1.27
N LEU A 51 8.13 0.45 0.80
CA LEU A 51 6.74 0.12 1.16
C LEU A 51 6.60 -0.41 2.59
N ALA A 52 7.66 -1.01 3.15
CA ALA A 52 7.62 -1.73 4.42
C ALA A 52 7.14 -0.89 5.62
N PRO A 53 7.53 0.39 5.80
CA PRO A 53 7.03 1.22 6.89
C PRO A 53 5.52 1.45 6.82
N ALA A 54 4.95 1.65 5.63
CA ALA A 54 3.52 1.84 5.47
C ALA A 54 2.73 0.54 5.68
N TRP A 55 3.29 -0.59 5.21
CA TRP A 55 2.72 -1.90 5.52
C TRP A 55 2.69 -2.15 7.03
N GLN A 56 3.80 -1.92 7.74
CA GLN A 56 3.87 -2.11 9.19
C GLN A 56 2.89 -1.20 9.94
N ALA A 57 2.81 0.08 9.57
CA ALA A 57 1.87 1.02 10.20
C ALA A 57 0.41 0.56 10.06
N PHE A 58 0.05 -0.02 8.92
CA PHE A 58 -1.27 -0.60 8.71
C PHE A 58 -1.48 -1.86 9.57
N GLU A 59 -0.53 -2.80 9.58
CA GLU A 59 -0.63 -4.02 10.40
C GLU A 59 -0.74 -3.72 11.90
N ASP A 60 -0.06 -2.68 12.38
CA ASP A 60 -0.07 -2.29 13.80
C ASP A 60 -1.38 -1.62 14.23
N THR A 61 -2.02 -0.87 13.34
CA THR A 61 -3.14 0.02 13.70
C THR A 61 -4.47 -0.32 13.04
N GLY A 62 -4.46 -1.08 11.95
CA GLY A 62 -5.61 -1.30 11.07
C GLY A 62 -6.05 -0.06 10.29
N HIS A 63 -5.35 1.08 10.43
CA HIS A 63 -5.70 2.33 9.75
C HIS A 63 -4.83 2.54 8.51
N ILE A 64 -5.46 3.01 7.43
CA ILE A 64 -4.77 3.35 6.19
C ILE A 64 -3.77 4.50 6.46
N PRO A 65 -2.46 4.28 6.31
CA PRO A 65 -1.48 5.33 6.55
C PRO A 65 -1.53 6.38 5.43
N GLN A 66 -1.35 7.65 5.80
CA GLN A 66 -1.12 8.68 4.79
C GLN A 66 0.29 8.53 4.22
N VAL A 67 0.38 8.57 2.89
CA VAL A 67 1.62 8.30 2.16
C VAL A 67 1.77 9.24 0.99
N ARG A 68 3.01 9.43 0.55
CA ARG A 68 3.35 10.06 -0.72
C ARG A 68 4.43 9.27 -1.43
N VAL A 69 4.44 9.32 -2.75
CA VAL A 69 5.54 8.79 -3.55
C VAL A 69 6.40 9.97 -4.00
N ALA A 70 7.64 10.00 -3.56
CA ALA A 70 8.62 11.03 -3.93
C ALA A 70 9.99 10.39 -4.11
N ASP A 71 10.74 10.87 -5.10
CA ASP A 71 12.10 10.40 -5.43
C ASP A 71 12.19 8.87 -5.64
N GLY A 72 11.14 8.28 -6.21
CA GLY A 72 11.07 6.84 -6.44
C GLY A 72 10.96 6.01 -5.17
N ALA A 73 10.50 6.60 -4.07
CA ALA A 73 10.30 5.95 -2.79
C ALA A 73 8.90 6.22 -2.23
N TYR A 74 8.37 5.22 -1.53
CA TYR A 74 7.16 5.33 -0.75
C TYR A 74 7.49 5.91 0.62
N GLN A 75 6.83 7.03 0.98
CA GLN A 75 7.13 7.78 2.20
C GLN A 75 5.85 7.94 3.01
N LEU A 76 5.91 7.66 4.31
CA LEU A 76 4.83 7.99 5.24
C LEU A 76 4.69 9.51 5.32
N ALA A 77 3.50 10.03 5.02
CA ALA A 77 3.15 11.43 5.16
C ALA A 77 2.52 11.62 6.55
N GLY A 78 3.35 11.83 7.57
CA GLY A 78 2.90 12.11 8.92
C GLY A 78 3.51 11.20 9.98
N VAL A 79 4.71 11.56 10.42
CA VAL A 79 5.08 11.40 11.84
C VAL A 79 5.52 12.79 12.27
N GLN A 80 4.65 13.49 13.00
CA GLN A 80 5.08 14.55 13.91
C GLN A 80 5.28 13.91 15.29
#